data_AF-A0A7C4LCD4-F1
#
_entry.id   AF-A0A7C4LCD4-F1
#
_cell.length_a   1.000
_cell.length_b   1.000
_cell.length_c   1.000
_cell.angle_alpha   90.00
_cell.angle_beta   90.00
_cell.angle_gamma   90.00
#
_symmetry.space_group_name_H-M   'P 1'
#
loop_
_entity.id
_entity.type
_entity.pdbx_description
1 polymer ?
#
loop_
_entity_poly.entity_id
_entity_poly.type
_entity_poly.pdbx_seq_one_letter_code
_entity_poly.pdbx_strand_id
1 'polypeptide(L)'
;MSTSPPRSVTPAPLGEDAVVIGGSVAGLLMAHTLAAHFERVTILERDALSDPTEFRPGTPQARHAHTLLPEGQALFEQMFPGLMDELVAGGAVRIDPATEMSVFIDGVWRAPKNREAGQRVNFSRPYLEAVLRRRVALHPNVVFLASQEVMGLSTDAARSRVNGVRLRRRGALGDGVEVFPADLVVDASGRGSQAPRWLAGLGYTPPGETLFTTHTGYATRLYRRPAGFDEGWKILYLRPRPPAGTRGGLILPVEGDRWLVEEMALSGTNVSRTFATPSFDAGQTNEFTLSVFDLQGNRRNVSTTVVPAVTGNRAPTPFLRVSPRTVGLGEDVVLDGASSSDPEHAASLLEFEWDVDGDGWFDTDPTTSPSLTYRYLTLGPRLIRVRVTDPAGAEAISAPVPVMVTLCPAVLSPPQRAHGYGATTGTVSVATGGKCLWTAAATNDWITILEGATQTGNGTVRYALTANPGLTARTGWVQIADQVLPVTQEGIACSYTLSPTAKFHGAGANSGSAKITTKAQCPWQAVNTNDWITLTSGSDYLGTATVTYTLTANRARQSRTGWLTLAGQLLTITQWGTDCEVALTPFSRLHDGTEQDSTFALNTGSACAWTVVNTNAWITLNSVP
;
A
#
# COMPACT_ATOMS: atom_id res chain seq x y z
N MET A 1 -57.73 7.95 24.62
CA MET A 1 -56.94 8.76 23.67
C MET A 1 -56.12 7.79 22.83
N SER A 2 -56.49 7.65 21.56
CA SER A 2 -55.86 6.73 20.61
C SER A 2 -54.57 7.35 20.09
N THR A 3 -53.42 6.81 20.49
CA THR A 3 -52.12 7.20 19.92
C THR A 3 -51.89 6.39 18.64
N SER A 4 -52.03 7.06 17.50
CA SER A 4 -51.64 6.49 16.20
C SER A 4 -50.17 6.05 16.21
N PRO A 5 -49.80 4.95 15.55
CA PRO A 5 -48.41 4.56 15.41
C PRO A 5 -47.65 5.60 14.57
N PRO A 6 -46.34 5.79 14.80
CA PRO A 6 -45.55 6.73 14.01
C PRO A 6 -45.55 6.28 12.54
N ARG A 7 -45.86 7.20 11.62
CA ARG A 7 -45.71 7.00 10.18
C ARG A 7 -44.27 6.59 9.89
N SER A 8 -44.07 5.40 9.32
CA SER A 8 -42.80 4.99 8.73
C SER A 8 -42.53 5.88 7.52
N VAL A 9 -41.71 6.91 7.70
CA VAL A 9 -41.12 7.64 6.58
C VAL A 9 -40.03 6.74 6.04
N THR A 10 -40.29 6.01 4.96
CA THR A 10 -39.23 5.37 4.18
C THR A 10 -38.33 6.50 3.67
N PRO A 11 -37.05 6.56 4.05
CA PRO A 11 -36.16 7.59 3.53
C PRO A 11 -36.08 7.46 2.02
N ALA A 12 -35.94 8.59 1.31
CA ALA A 12 -35.66 8.56 -0.11
C ALA A 12 -34.40 7.72 -0.36
N PRO A 13 -34.37 6.84 -1.38
CA PRO A 13 -33.21 6.02 -1.66
C PRO A 13 -31.99 6.90 -1.94
N LEU A 14 -30.83 6.48 -1.40
CA LEU A 14 -29.54 7.14 -1.58
C LEU A 14 -28.91 6.82 -2.95
N GLY A 15 -29.39 5.78 -3.62
CA GLY A 15 -28.97 5.34 -4.95
C GLY A 15 -29.74 4.09 -5.38
N GLU A 16 -29.49 3.62 -6.60
CA GLU A 16 -30.15 2.43 -7.16
C GLU A 16 -29.46 1.15 -6.66
N ASP A 17 -28.14 1.08 -6.81
CA ASP A 17 -27.36 -0.15 -6.59
C ASP A 17 -26.27 0.02 -5.52
N ALA A 18 -26.34 -0.75 -4.43
CA ALA A 18 -25.25 -0.89 -3.47
C ALA A 18 -24.61 -2.28 -3.56
N VAL A 19 -23.28 -2.33 -3.48
CA VAL A 19 -22.50 -3.57 -3.40
C VAL A 19 -21.82 -3.67 -2.04
N VAL A 20 -21.96 -4.82 -1.40
CA VAL A 20 -21.25 -5.18 -0.17
C VAL A 20 -20.30 -6.33 -0.47
N ILE A 21 -19.00 -6.12 -0.27
CA ILE A 21 -17.97 -7.15 -0.49
C ILE A 21 -17.82 -7.95 0.81
N GLY A 22 -18.07 -9.25 0.77
CA GLY A 22 -17.99 -10.17 1.91
C GLY A 22 -19.35 -10.51 2.54
N GLY A 23 -19.66 -11.80 2.66
CA GLY A 23 -20.94 -12.33 3.18
C GLY A 23 -20.86 -12.86 4.61
N SER A 24 -19.94 -12.33 5.43
CA SER A 24 -19.81 -12.63 6.86
C SER A 24 -20.49 -11.53 7.71
N VAL A 25 -20.34 -11.59 9.03
CA VAL A 25 -21.05 -10.74 10.01
C VAL A 25 -21.11 -9.26 9.60
N ALA A 26 -19.99 -8.61 9.32
CA ALA A 26 -19.97 -7.19 8.96
C ALA A 26 -20.77 -6.88 7.69
N GLY A 27 -20.62 -7.70 6.64
CA GLY A 27 -21.35 -7.53 5.39
C GLY A 27 -22.85 -7.80 5.53
N LEU A 28 -23.24 -8.78 6.36
CA LEU A 28 -24.65 -9.06 6.65
C LEU A 28 -25.33 -7.93 7.42
N LEU A 29 -24.65 -7.35 8.43
CA LEU A 29 -25.16 -6.18 9.15
C LEU A 29 -25.28 -4.96 8.22
N MET A 30 -24.28 -4.76 7.36
CA MET A 30 -24.28 -3.65 6.41
C MET A 30 -25.39 -3.80 5.38
N ALA A 31 -25.57 -4.98 4.79
CA ALA A 31 -26.63 -5.22 3.82
C ALA A 31 -28.02 -5.05 4.43
N HIS A 32 -28.23 -5.52 5.67
CA HIS A 32 -29.46 -5.25 6.41
C HIS A 32 -29.74 -3.74 6.55
N THR A 33 -28.70 -2.96 6.86
CA THR A 33 -28.81 -1.51 7.00
C THR A 33 -29.12 -0.84 5.66
N LEU A 34 -28.38 -1.20 4.61
CA LEU A 34 -28.51 -0.62 3.28
C LEU A 34 -29.83 -0.98 2.59
N ALA A 35 -30.48 -2.08 2.98
CA ALA A 35 -31.77 -2.51 2.42
C ALA A 35 -32.87 -1.44 2.56
N ALA A 36 -32.80 -0.56 3.57
CA ALA A 36 -33.75 0.54 3.73
C ALA A 36 -33.44 1.78 2.86
N HIS A 37 -32.29 1.81 2.18
CA HIS A 37 -31.74 3.01 1.54
C HIS A 37 -31.41 2.83 0.06
N PHE A 38 -31.41 1.62 -0.48
CA PHE A 38 -31.08 1.34 -1.89
C PHE A 38 -32.14 0.44 -2.52
N GLU A 39 -32.38 0.63 -3.82
CA GLU A 39 -33.33 -0.21 -4.56
C GLU A 39 -32.86 -1.66 -4.67
N ARG A 40 -31.54 -1.89 -4.75
CA ARG A 40 -30.92 -3.20 -4.71
C ARG A 40 -29.61 -3.18 -3.94
N VAL A 41 -29.42 -4.18 -3.07
CA VAL A 41 -28.17 -4.43 -2.34
C VAL A 41 -27.63 -5.80 -2.71
N THR A 42 -26.46 -5.83 -3.36
CA THR A 42 -25.82 -7.07 -3.77
C THR A 42 -24.64 -7.40 -2.86
N ILE A 43 -24.70 -8.55 -2.19
CA ILE A 43 -23.59 -9.10 -1.41
C ILE A 43 -22.76 -10.00 -2.31
N LEU A 44 -21.48 -9.65 -2.51
CA LEU A 44 -20.51 -10.45 -3.25
C LEU A 44 -19.68 -11.27 -2.27
N GLU A 45 -19.79 -12.60 -2.34
CA GLU A 45 -19.08 -13.53 -1.47
C GLU A 45 -18.17 -14.44 -2.30
N ARG A 46 -16.91 -14.56 -1.88
CA ARG A 46 -15.91 -15.37 -2.59
C ARG A 46 -16.10 -16.86 -2.36
N ASP A 47 -16.62 -17.24 -1.21
CA ASP A 47 -16.90 -18.64 -0.89
C ASP A 47 -18.23 -19.10 -1.50
N ALA A 48 -18.35 -20.42 -1.69
CA ALA A 48 -19.66 -21.03 -1.87
C ALA A 48 -20.47 -20.93 -0.55
N LEU A 49 -21.79 -20.85 -0.67
CA LEU A 49 -22.73 -20.74 0.45
C LEU A 49 -23.64 -21.99 0.56
N SER A 50 -23.07 -23.18 0.33
CA SER A 50 -23.81 -24.45 0.22
C SER A 50 -24.29 -25.02 1.55
N ASP A 51 -23.43 -25.12 2.57
CA ASP A 51 -23.80 -25.55 3.93
C ASP A 51 -23.78 -24.36 4.90
N PRO A 52 -24.91 -24.03 5.55
CA PRO A 52 -24.98 -22.91 6.48
C PRO A 52 -24.16 -23.11 7.76
N THR A 53 -23.85 -24.34 8.16
CA THR A 53 -23.22 -24.69 9.43
C THR A 53 -21.73 -25.05 9.30
N GLU A 54 -21.23 -25.22 8.08
CA GLU A 54 -19.82 -25.53 7.85
C GLU A 54 -18.90 -24.32 7.88
N PHE A 55 -17.64 -24.60 8.16
CA PHE A 55 -16.57 -23.63 8.06
C PHE A 55 -16.37 -23.24 6.59
N ARG A 56 -16.21 -21.93 6.34
CA ARG A 56 -15.88 -21.40 5.01
C ARG A 56 -14.47 -20.84 4.98
N PRO A 57 -13.69 -21.11 3.91
CA PRO A 57 -12.28 -20.74 3.91
C PRO A 57 -11.99 -19.24 3.93
N GLY A 58 -12.85 -18.40 3.37
CA GLY A 58 -12.82 -16.94 3.47
C GLY A 58 -13.08 -16.40 4.88
N THR A 59 -13.43 -17.27 5.85
CA THR A 59 -13.55 -16.93 7.27
C THR A 59 -12.63 -17.78 8.17
N PRO A 60 -11.29 -17.76 8.01
CA PRO A 60 -10.38 -18.66 8.76
C PRO A 60 -10.56 -18.62 10.27
N GLN A 61 -10.88 -17.44 10.82
CA GLN A 61 -11.07 -17.23 12.25
C GLN A 61 -12.35 -17.92 12.78
N ALA A 62 -13.32 -18.31 11.95
CA ALA A 62 -14.57 -18.94 12.39
C ALA A 62 -14.38 -20.27 13.14
N ARG A 63 -13.18 -20.86 13.09
CA ARG A 63 -12.80 -22.06 13.86
C ARG A 63 -12.49 -21.78 15.33
N HIS A 64 -12.23 -20.52 15.69
CA HIS A 64 -11.87 -20.09 17.03
C HIS A 64 -13.10 -19.64 17.83
N ALA A 65 -12.97 -19.58 19.14
CA ALA A 65 -14.03 -19.13 20.02
C ALA A 65 -14.37 -17.66 19.75
N HIS A 66 -15.65 -17.36 19.54
CA HIS A 66 -16.16 -16.01 19.35
C HIS A 66 -17.27 -15.76 20.36
N THR A 67 -17.25 -14.59 20.99
CA THR A 67 -18.31 -14.14 21.89
C THR A 67 -18.71 -12.73 21.50
N LEU A 68 -20.01 -12.43 21.56
CA LEU A 68 -20.45 -11.03 21.45
C LEU A 68 -20.22 -10.36 22.80
N LEU A 69 -19.55 -9.20 22.75
CA LEU A 69 -19.52 -8.29 23.88
C LEU A 69 -20.94 -7.79 24.19
N PRO A 70 -21.24 -7.42 25.46
CA PRO A 70 -22.58 -7.00 25.89
C PRO A 70 -23.29 -6.06 24.92
N GLU A 71 -22.62 -4.97 24.55
CA GLU A 71 -23.17 -3.92 23.68
C GLU A 71 -23.37 -4.46 22.26
N GLY A 72 -22.45 -5.31 21.78
CA GLY A 72 -22.61 -5.99 20.50
C GLY A 72 -23.83 -6.89 20.47
N GLN A 73 -24.08 -7.67 21.54
CA GLN A 73 -25.28 -8.51 21.64
C GLN A 73 -26.57 -7.67 21.64
N ALA A 74 -26.57 -6.55 22.38
CA ALA A 74 -27.71 -5.63 22.42
C ALA A 74 -27.99 -4.99 21.05
N LEU A 75 -26.94 -4.58 20.31
CA LEU A 75 -27.08 -4.04 18.96
C LEU A 75 -27.62 -5.09 17.97
N PHE A 76 -27.17 -6.33 18.08
CA PHE A 76 -27.69 -7.42 17.25
C PHE A 76 -29.17 -7.66 17.51
N GLU A 77 -29.59 -7.65 18.78
CA GLU A 77 -31.00 -7.78 19.16
C GLU A 77 -31.84 -6.58 18.68
N GLN A 78 -31.27 -5.37 18.69
CA GLN A 78 -31.94 -4.18 18.16
C GLN A 78 -32.12 -4.24 16.64
N MET A 79 -31.09 -4.66 15.90
CA MET A 79 -31.14 -4.77 14.44
C MET A 79 -31.98 -5.97 13.97
N PHE A 80 -31.95 -7.06 14.72
CA PHE A 80 -32.69 -8.28 14.44
C PHE A 80 -33.49 -8.70 15.68
N PRO A 81 -34.66 -8.09 15.92
CA PRO A 81 -35.49 -8.43 17.08
C PRO A 81 -35.77 -9.94 17.18
N GLY A 82 -35.57 -10.51 18.36
CA GLY A 82 -35.73 -11.93 18.66
C GLY A 82 -34.58 -12.83 18.20
N LEU A 83 -33.43 -12.27 17.77
CA LEU A 83 -32.30 -13.06 17.27
C LEU A 83 -31.71 -13.95 18.36
N MET A 84 -31.54 -13.44 19.58
CA MET A 84 -30.92 -14.21 20.66
C MET A 84 -31.78 -15.40 21.11
N ASP A 85 -33.10 -15.25 21.11
CA ASP A 85 -34.03 -16.35 21.42
C ASP A 85 -34.07 -17.39 20.31
N GLU A 86 -34.02 -16.96 19.04
CA GLU A 86 -33.96 -17.87 17.89
C GLU A 86 -32.67 -18.70 17.87
N LEU A 87 -31.52 -18.08 18.16
CA LEU A 87 -30.24 -18.79 18.28
C LEU A 87 -30.31 -19.85 19.39
N VAL A 88 -30.87 -19.49 20.55
CA VAL A 88 -31.03 -20.44 21.67
C VAL A 88 -31.98 -21.57 21.31
N ALA A 89 -33.09 -21.27 20.62
CA ALA A 89 -34.05 -22.28 20.17
C ALA A 89 -33.42 -23.32 19.22
N GLY A 90 -32.42 -22.92 18.42
CA GLY A 90 -31.65 -23.84 17.58
C GLY A 90 -30.37 -24.40 18.22
N GLY A 91 -30.21 -24.23 19.54
CA GLY A 91 -29.19 -24.92 20.33
C GLY A 91 -28.06 -24.05 20.86
N ALA A 92 -28.01 -22.75 20.55
CA ALA A 92 -27.05 -21.84 21.18
C ALA A 92 -27.25 -21.81 22.70
N VAL A 93 -26.17 -21.59 23.45
CA VAL A 93 -26.16 -21.78 24.89
C VAL A 93 -26.26 -20.45 25.61
N ARG A 94 -27.38 -20.25 26.33
CA ARG A 94 -27.55 -19.10 27.22
C ARG A 94 -26.78 -19.32 28.52
N ILE A 95 -26.03 -18.30 28.91
CA ILE A 95 -25.21 -18.30 30.12
C ILE A 95 -25.44 -17.05 30.97
N ASP A 96 -25.28 -17.18 32.28
CA ASP A 96 -25.04 -16.08 33.20
C ASP A 96 -23.54 -16.01 33.51
N PRO A 97 -22.81 -15.02 32.98
CA PRO A 97 -21.39 -14.88 33.26
C PRO A 97 -21.06 -14.72 34.74
N ALA A 98 -21.97 -14.22 35.58
CA ALA A 98 -21.70 -13.98 37.00
C ALA A 98 -21.65 -15.27 37.83
N THR A 99 -22.39 -16.30 37.41
CA THR A 99 -22.50 -17.56 38.16
C THR A 99 -21.98 -18.77 37.40
N GLU A 100 -21.96 -18.74 36.07
CA GLU A 100 -21.66 -19.88 35.22
C GLU A 100 -20.33 -19.76 34.47
N MET A 101 -19.53 -18.72 34.77
CA MET A 101 -18.18 -18.55 34.23
C MET A 101 -17.12 -18.72 35.34
N SER A 102 -16.29 -19.76 35.19
CA SER A 102 -15.12 -19.99 36.03
C SER A 102 -13.91 -19.29 35.43
N VAL A 103 -13.33 -18.33 36.16
CA VAL A 103 -12.24 -17.49 35.66
C VAL A 103 -10.99 -17.65 36.51
N PHE A 104 -9.87 -18.04 35.90
CA PHE A 104 -8.56 -18.09 36.55
C PHE A 104 -7.71 -16.90 36.13
N ILE A 105 -7.42 -16.02 37.09
CA ILE A 105 -6.68 -14.77 36.88
C ILE A 105 -5.67 -14.60 38.00
N ASP A 106 -4.40 -14.36 37.65
CA ASP A 106 -3.34 -14.03 38.61
C ASP A 106 -3.12 -15.08 39.69
N GLY A 107 -3.19 -16.36 39.30
CA GLY A 107 -2.94 -17.49 40.20
C GLY A 107 -4.13 -17.87 41.07
N VAL A 108 -5.28 -17.19 40.93
CA VAL A 108 -6.47 -17.43 41.75
C VAL A 108 -7.72 -17.59 40.90
N TRP A 109 -8.60 -18.50 41.34
CA TRP A 109 -9.96 -18.57 40.83
C TRP A 109 -10.75 -17.37 41.32
N ARG A 110 -11.35 -16.65 40.39
CA ARG A 110 -12.16 -15.46 40.68
C ARG A 110 -13.60 -15.74 40.29
N ALA A 111 -14.51 -15.45 41.21
CA ALA A 111 -15.90 -15.25 40.86
C ALA A 111 -16.01 -13.90 40.11
N PRO A 112 -16.59 -13.86 38.90
CA PRO A 112 -16.89 -12.61 38.23
C PRO A 112 -17.78 -11.73 39.12
N LYS A 113 -17.30 -10.52 39.45
CA LYS A 113 -17.98 -9.61 40.40
C LYS A 113 -19.15 -8.84 39.78
N ASN A 114 -19.31 -8.89 38.46
CA ASN A 114 -20.30 -8.05 37.77
C ASN A 114 -21.64 -8.78 37.61
N ARG A 115 -22.51 -8.64 38.62
CA ARG A 115 -23.88 -9.19 38.61
C ARG A 115 -24.82 -8.49 37.63
N GLU A 116 -24.41 -7.37 37.03
CA GLU A 116 -25.18 -6.61 36.03
C GLU A 116 -24.77 -6.93 34.58
N ALA A 117 -23.90 -7.92 34.35
CA ALA A 117 -23.41 -8.24 33.01
C ALA A 117 -24.51 -8.69 32.03
N GLY A 118 -25.69 -9.09 32.54
CA GLY A 118 -26.79 -9.63 31.74
C GLY A 118 -26.48 -11.01 31.16
N GLN A 119 -27.52 -11.69 30.65
CA GLN A 119 -27.35 -12.99 30.01
C GLN A 119 -26.56 -12.87 28.69
N ARG A 120 -25.68 -13.84 28.44
CA ARG A 120 -24.95 -13.98 27.17
C ARG A 120 -25.44 -15.21 26.43
N VAL A 121 -25.32 -15.19 25.10
CA VAL A 121 -25.57 -16.35 24.25
C VAL A 121 -24.28 -16.75 23.56
N ASN A 122 -23.89 -18.01 23.71
CA ASN A 122 -22.73 -18.58 23.05
C ASN A 122 -23.18 -19.45 21.87
N PHE A 123 -22.45 -19.34 20.76
CA PHE A 123 -22.72 -20.04 19.50
C PHE A 123 -21.42 -20.16 18.72
N SER A 124 -21.38 -21.06 17.74
CA SER A 124 -20.34 -21.02 16.72
C SER A 124 -20.59 -19.87 15.73
N ARG A 125 -19.50 -19.32 15.16
CA ARG A 125 -19.61 -18.26 14.14
C ARG A 125 -20.36 -18.71 12.88
N PRO A 126 -20.15 -19.92 12.32
CA PRO A 126 -20.95 -20.40 11.19
C PRO A 126 -22.45 -20.39 11.50
N TYR A 127 -22.83 -20.83 12.71
CA TYR A 127 -24.24 -20.85 13.11
C TYR A 127 -24.85 -19.44 13.21
N LEU A 128 -24.15 -18.48 13.82
CA LEU A 128 -24.58 -17.08 13.82
C LEU A 128 -24.75 -16.54 12.40
N GLU A 129 -23.75 -16.74 11.54
CA GLU A 129 -23.78 -16.26 10.16
C GLU A 129 -24.92 -16.88 9.35
N ALA A 130 -25.25 -18.16 9.57
CA ALA A 130 -26.38 -18.82 8.95
C ALA A 130 -27.72 -18.15 9.28
N VAL A 131 -27.95 -17.89 10.57
CA VAL A 131 -29.20 -17.28 11.04
C VAL A 131 -29.31 -15.83 10.52
N LEU A 132 -28.22 -15.06 10.61
CA LEU A 132 -28.18 -13.70 10.05
C LEU A 132 -28.41 -13.71 8.53
N ARG A 133 -27.75 -14.60 7.79
CA ARG A 133 -27.90 -14.71 6.33
C ARG A 133 -29.34 -15.03 5.96
N ARG A 134 -29.98 -15.97 6.66
CA ARG A 134 -31.40 -16.28 6.47
C ARG A 134 -32.27 -15.03 6.68
N ARG A 135 -32.05 -14.29 7.78
CA ARG A 135 -32.83 -13.07 8.07
C ARG A 135 -32.59 -11.96 7.05
N VAL A 136 -31.34 -11.76 6.62
CA VAL A 136 -30.98 -10.76 5.61
C VAL A 136 -31.58 -11.10 4.24
N ALA A 137 -31.63 -12.38 3.88
CA ALA A 137 -32.26 -12.85 2.64
C ALA A 137 -33.78 -12.66 2.60
N LEU A 138 -34.43 -12.33 3.72
CA LEU A 138 -35.86 -11.98 3.74
C LEU A 138 -36.13 -10.57 3.20
N HIS A 139 -35.10 -9.73 3.08
CA HIS A 139 -35.24 -8.43 2.42
C HIS A 139 -35.39 -8.64 0.91
N PRO A 140 -36.48 -8.18 0.27
CA PRO A 140 -36.76 -8.47 -1.12
C PRO A 140 -35.76 -7.84 -2.10
N ASN A 141 -35.04 -6.81 -1.67
CA ASN A 141 -34.04 -6.09 -2.43
C ASN A 141 -32.59 -6.51 -2.14
N VAL A 142 -32.36 -7.53 -1.31
CA VAL A 142 -31.00 -8.04 -1.03
C VAL A 142 -30.72 -9.30 -1.85
N VAL A 143 -29.63 -9.28 -2.63
CA VAL A 143 -29.20 -10.36 -3.51
C VAL A 143 -27.84 -10.89 -3.08
N PHE A 144 -27.68 -12.21 -3.00
CA PHE A 144 -26.40 -12.86 -2.72
C PHE A 144 -25.80 -13.43 -4.00
N LEU A 145 -24.56 -13.06 -4.31
CA LEU A 145 -23.76 -13.67 -5.37
C LEU A 145 -22.52 -14.34 -4.75
N ALA A 146 -22.62 -15.65 -4.57
CA ALA A 146 -21.54 -16.50 -4.05
C ALA A 146 -20.54 -16.88 -5.14
N SER A 147 -19.36 -17.37 -4.73
CA SER A 147 -18.26 -17.73 -5.63
C SER A 147 -17.79 -16.58 -6.54
N GLN A 148 -17.80 -15.35 -6.02
CA GLN A 148 -17.40 -14.14 -6.72
C GLN A 148 -16.21 -13.46 -6.02
N GLU A 149 -15.14 -13.23 -6.77
CA GLU A 149 -13.94 -12.53 -6.30
C GLU A 149 -13.91 -11.10 -6.84
N VAL A 150 -13.82 -10.13 -5.92
CA VAL A 150 -13.59 -8.73 -6.29
C VAL A 150 -12.11 -8.52 -6.53
N MET A 151 -11.75 -8.19 -7.76
CA MET A 151 -10.38 -7.98 -8.22
C MET A 151 -9.93 -6.52 -8.07
N GLY A 152 -10.88 -5.59 -7.98
CA GLY A 152 -10.61 -4.17 -7.79
C GLY A 152 -11.85 -3.30 -7.86
N LEU A 153 -11.66 -2.00 -7.66
CA LEU A 153 -12.71 -1.01 -7.86
C LEU A 153 -12.79 -0.62 -9.34
N SER A 154 -13.99 -0.24 -9.78
CA SER A 154 -14.24 0.48 -11.02
C SER A 154 -14.51 1.96 -10.69
N THR A 155 -14.03 2.85 -11.55
CA THR A 155 -14.19 4.30 -11.36
C THR A 155 -14.65 5.00 -12.63
N ASP A 156 -15.04 6.27 -12.48
CA ASP A 156 -15.09 7.21 -13.59
C ASP A 156 -13.69 7.45 -14.22
N ALA A 157 -13.66 8.09 -15.39
CA ALA A 157 -12.42 8.36 -16.13
C ALA A 157 -11.44 9.25 -15.34
N ALA A 158 -11.95 10.16 -14.51
CA ALA A 158 -11.16 11.02 -13.64
C ALA A 158 -10.67 10.31 -12.35
N ARG A 159 -11.11 9.07 -12.11
CA ARG A 159 -10.85 8.27 -10.91
C ARG A 159 -11.36 8.90 -9.61
N SER A 160 -12.24 9.89 -9.71
CA SER A 160 -12.77 10.68 -8.60
C SER A 160 -13.98 10.04 -7.90
N ARG A 161 -14.66 9.09 -8.57
CA ARG A 161 -15.83 8.38 -8.04
C ARG A 161 -15.75 6.89 -8.36
N VAL A 162 -15.95 6.06 -7.34
CA VAL A 162 -16.19 4.62 -7.50
C VAL A 162 -17.58 4.42 -8.09
N ASN A 163 -17.68 3.66 -9.18
CA ASN A 163 -18.94 3.38 -9.88
C ASN A 163 -19.23 1.86 -10.01
N GLY A 164 -18.49 1.04 -9.27
CA GLY A 164 -18.65 -0.41 -9.28
C GLY A 164 -17.40 -1.14 -8.84
N VAL A 165 -17.38 -2.44 -9.10
CA VAL A 165 -16.27 -3.34 -8.84
C VAL A 165 -15.92 -4.16 -10.07
N ARG A 166 -14.66 -4.59 -10.15
CA ARG A 166 -14.19 -5.57 -11.13
C ARG A 166 -14.32 -6.96 -10.52
N LEU A 167 -15.20 -7.77 -11.08
CA LEU A 167 -15.64 -9.05 -10.54
C LEU A 167 -15.10 -10.21 -11.39
N ARG A 168 -14.71 -11.29 -10.75
CA ARG A 168 -14.34 -12.54 -11.42
C ARG A 168 -15.01 -13.71 -10.71
N ARG A 169 -15.56 -14.65 -11.47
CA ARG A 169 -16.05 -15.90 -10.89
C ARG A 169 -14.86 -16.71 -10.35
N ARG A 170 -14.97 -17.18 -9.10
CA ARG A 170 -13.92 -17.98 -8.46
C ARG A 170 -13.69 -19.29 -9.25
N GLY A 171 -12.42 -19.63 -9.48
CA GLY A 171 -12.00 -20.82 -10.24
C GLY A 171 -12.01 -20.67 -11.77
N ALA A 172 -12.42 -19.53 -12.32
CA ALA A 172 -12.34 -19.30 -13.77
C ALA A 172 -10.88 -19.04 -14.22
N LEU A 173 -10.41 -19.77 -15.22
CA LEU A 173 -9.13 -19.56 -15.89
C LEU A 173 -9.28 -18.51 -17.01
N GLY A 174 -8.47 -17.44 -17.00
CA GLY A 174 -8.42 -16.39 -18.06
C GLY A 174 -8.91 -14.98 -17.65
N ASP A 175 -9.02 -14.09 -18.64
CA ASP A 175 -9.30 -12.64 -18.51
C ASP A 175 -10.78 -12.29 -18.22
N GLY A 176 -11.56 -13.22 -17.67
CA GLY A 176 -13.01 -13.10 -17.41
C GLY A 176 -13.38 -12.15 -16.26
N VAL A 177 -12.74 -10.97 -16.19
CA VAL A 177 -13.00 -9.93 -15.21
C VAL A 177 -14.01 -8.95 -15.81
N GLU A 178 -15.19 -8.89 -15.20
CA GLU A 178 -16.30 -8.05 -15.66
C GLU A 178 -16.47 -6.84 -14.72
N VAL A 179 -17.00 -5.74 -15.24
CA VAL A 179 -17.37 -4.60 -14.39
C VAL A 179 -18.79 -4.81 -13.88
N PHE A 180 -18.94 -4.90 -12.56
CA PHE A 180 -20.23 -4.94 -11.87
C PHE A 180 -20.54 -3.54 -11.32
N PRO A 181 -21.54 -2.83 -11.88
CA PRO A 181 -21.82 -1.44 -11.51
C PRO A 181 -22.41 -1.32 -10.09
N ALA A 182 -22.14 -0.20 -9.43
CA ALA A 182 -22.73 0.17 -8.14
C ALA A 182 -22.60 1.69 -7.89
N ASP A 183 -23.61 2.27 -7.24
CA ASP A 183 -23.57 3.64 -6.71
C ASP A 183 -22.79 3.75 -5.40
N LEU A 184 -22.78 2.67 -4.63
CA LEU A 184 -22.02 2.54 -3.38
C LEU A 184 -21.33 1.18 -3.33
N VAL A 185 -20.05 1.16 -2.96
CA VAL A 185 -19.31 -0.07 -2.66
C VAL A 185 -18.86 -0.02 -1.21
N VAL A 186 -19.24 -1.04 -0.42
CA VAL A 186 -18.76 -1.24 0.95
C VAL A 186 -17.84 -2.45 1.00
N ASP A 187 -16.57 -2.22 1.34
CA ASP A 187 -15.63 -3.32 1.59
C ASP A 187 -15.78 -3.85 3.02
N ALA A 188 -16.45 -4.99 3.14
CA ALA A 188 -16.60 -5.77 4.38
C ALA A 188 -15.88 -7.13 4.29
N SER A 189 -14.85 -7.26 3.45
CA SER A 189 -14.10 -8.50 3.23
C SER A 189 -13.16 -8.88 4.39
N GLY A 190 -13.12 -8.06 5.44
CA GLY A 190 -12.43 -8.34 6.69
C GLY A 190 -10.91 -8.23 6.58
N ARG A 191 -10.17 -9.09 7.30
CA ARG A 191 -8.70 -9.06 7.35
C ARG A 191 -8.04 -9.18 5.97
N GLY A 192 -8.71 -9.84 5.01
CA GLY A 192 -8.21 -10.04 3.65
C GLY A 192 -8.42 -8.85 2.71
N SER A 193 -8.96 -7.73 3.20
CA SER A 193 -9.28 -6.56 2.38
C SER A 193 -8.09 -6.11 1.52
N GLN A 194 -8.40 -5.90 0.24
CA GLN A 194 -7.45 -5.38 -0.75
C GLN A 194 -7.67 -3.89 -1.01
N ALA A 195 -8.56 -3.21 -0.27
CA ALA A 195 -8.85 -1.79 -0.45
C ALA A 195 -7.61 -0.88 -0.43
N PRO A 196 -6.62 -1.05 0.47
CA PRO A 196 -5.39 -0.26 0.43
C PRO A 196 -4.65 -0.37 -0.91
N ARG A 197 -4.60 -1.59 -1.47
CA ARG A 197 -3.95 -1.86 -2.76
C ARG A 197 -4.76 -1.31 -3.93
N TRP A 198 -6.09 -1.42 -3.89
CA TRP A 198 -6.97 -0.87 -4.92
C TRP A 198 -6.86 0.67 -4.98
N LEU A 199 -6.86 1.33 -3.82
CA LEU A 199 -6.67 2.78 -3.73
C LEU A 199 -5.31 3.23 -4.26
N ALA A 200 -4.23 2.53 -3.87
CA ALA A 200 -2.89 2.77 -4.44
C ALA A 200 -2.88 2.63 -5.97
N GLY A 201 -3.50 1.57 -6.50
CA GLY A 201 -3.59 1.32 -7.94
C GLY A 201 -4.38 2.39 -8.70
N LEU A 202 -5.29 3.10 -8.03
CA LEU A 202 -6.01 4.24 -8.59
C LEU A 202 -5.22 5.56 -8.52
N GLY A 203 -4.11 5.60 -7.77
CA GLY A 203 -3.28 6.79 -7.54
C GLY A 203 -3.56 7.51 -6.22
N TYR A 204 -4.38 6.94 -5.33
CA TYR A 204 -4.66 7.48 -4.01
C TYR A 204 -3.66 6.97 -2.97
N THR A 205 -3.39 7.80 -1.96
CA THR A 205 -2.66 7.35 -0.77
C THR A 205 -3.51 6.32 -0.01
N PRO A 206 -2.99 5.12 0.26
CA PRO A 206 -3.69 4.13 1.07
C PRO A 206 -3.97 4.65 2.49
N PRO A 207 -5.02 4.15 3.17
CA PRO A 207 -5.24 4.45 4.58
C PRO A 207 -3.99 4.09 5.41
N GLY A 208 -3.59 4.98 6.31
CA GLY A 208 -2.47 4.72 7.20
C GLY A 208 -2.75 3.53 8.13
N GLU A 209 -1.80 2.60 8.20
CA GLU A 209 -1.90 1.44 9.08
C GLU A 209 -1.07 1.66 10.34
N THR A 210 -1.66 1.38 11.51
CA THR A 210 -0.93 1.28 12.78
C THR A 210 -0.92 -0.18 13.20
N LEU A 211 0.26 -0.81 13.15
CA LEU A 211 0.43 -2.22 13.47
C LEU A 211 0.97 -2.38 14.90
N PHE A 212 0.26 -3.14 15.72
CA PHE A 212 0.73 -3.59 17.03
C PHE A 212 0.92 -5.10 17.03
N THR A 213 2.16 -5.55 17.10
CA THR A 213 2.49 -6.98 17.12
C THR A 213 2.31 -7.54 18.53
N THR A 214 1.18 -8.20 18.78
CA THR A 214 0.90 -8.86 20.07
C THR A 214 1.49 -10.27 20.17
N HIS A 215 1.98 -10.81 19.05
CA HIS A 215 2.46 -12.18 18.91
C HIS A 215 1.50 -13.21 19.51
N THR A 216 0.21 -13.04 19.24
CA THR A 216 -0.87 -13.91 19.72
C THR A 216 -1.12 -15.07 18.76
N GLY A 217 -1.30 -16.27 19.28
CA GLY A 217 -1.71 -17.45 18.52
C GLY A 217 -2.86 -18.19 19.20
N TYR A 218 -3.73 -18.81 18.40
CA TYR A 218 -4.86 -19.62 18.85
C TYR A 218 -4.79 -21.01 18.23
N ALA A 219 -5.10 -22.04 19.01
CA ALA A 219 -5.44 -23.37 18.51
C ALA A 219 -6.76 -23.80 19.12
N THR A 220 -7.72 -24.22 18.30
CA THR A 220 -9.07 -24.55 18.77
C THR A 220 -9.51 -25.90 18.22
N ARG A 221 -10.21 -26.66 19.04
CA ARG A 221 -10.85 -27.92 18.65
C ARG A 221 -12.25 -28.01 19.22
N LEU A 222 -13.14 -28.62 18.45
CA LEU A 222 -14.50 -28.89 18.86
C LEU A 222 -14.58 -30.27 19.54
N TYR A 223 -15.20 -30.33 20.71
CA TYR A 223 -15.43 -31.55 21.48
C TYR A 223 -16.92 -31.72 21.73
N ARG A 224 -17.39 -32.97 21.83
CA ARG A 224 -18.70 -33.26 22.42
C ARG A 224 -18.61 -33.01 23.93
N ARG A 225 -19.63 -32.41 24.53
CA ARG A 225 -19.71 -32.28 25.98
C ARG A 225 -19.75 -33.69 26.63
N PRO A 226 -18.95 -33.95 27.68
CA PRO A 226 -19.00 -35.23 28.37
C PRO A 226 -20.37 -35.48 29.02
N ALA A 227 -20.87 -36.71 28.92
CA ALA A 227 -22.10 -37.11 29.61
C ALA A 227 -21.92 -37.02 31.14
N GLY A 228 -22.92 -36.48 31.84
CA GLY A 228 -22.87 -36.36 33.31
C GLY A 228 -21.97 -35.25 33.87
N PHE A 229 -21.44 -34.36 33.02
CA PHE A 229 -20.65 -33.22 33.48
C PHE A 229 -21.51 -32.21 34.26
N ASP A 230 -21.23 -32.05 35.57
CA ASP A 230 -21.99 -31.21 36.51
C ASP A 230 -21.07 -30.44 37.49
N GLU A 231 -20.19 -29.59 36.94
CA GLU A 231 -19.24 -28.78 37.72
C GLU A 231 -19.78 -27.37 38.07
N GLY A 232 -21.07 -27.10 37.84
CA GLY A 232 -21.71 -25.80 38.11
C GLY A 232 -21.27 -24.63 37.21
N TRP A 233 -20.22 -24.77 36.41
CA TRP A 233 -19.79 -23.80 35.40
C TRP A 233 -20.07 -24.28 33.98
N LYS A 234 -20.32 -23.33 33.07
CA LYS A 234 -20.50 -23.55 31.63
C LYS A 234 -19.33 -23.03 30.80
N ILE A 235 -18.69 -21.94 31.25
CA ILE A 235 -17.44 -21.42 30.66
C ILE A 235 -16.28 -21.60 31.63
N LEU A 236 -15.13 -22.01 31.11
CA LEU A 236 -13.86 -21.97 31.83
C LEU A 236 -12.89 -21.07 31.06
N TYR A 237 -12.36 -20.04 31.71
CA TYR A 237 -11.41 -19.11 31.12
C TYR A 237 -10.13 -19.01 31.95
N LEU A 238 -9.00 -19.28 31.31
CA LEU A 238 -7.67 -19.16 31.90
C LEU A 238 -6.95 -17.98 31.22
N ARG A 239 -6.67 -16.92 31.99
CA ARG A 239 -6.03 -15.72 31.45
C ARG A 239 -4.50 -15.89 31.37
N PRO A 240 -3.86 -15.68 30.20
CA PRO A 240 -2.41 -15.57 30.12
C PRO A 240 -1.87 -14.41 30.97
N ARG A 241 -0.63 -14.54 31.47
CA ARG A 241 0.09 -13.55 32.28
C ARG A 241 1.52 -13.33 31.79
N PRO A 242 1.73 -12.76 30.59
CA PRO A 242 3.07 -12.46 30.11
C PRO A 242 3.79 -11.47 31.06
N PRO A 243 5.10 -11.63 31.30
CA PRO A 243 5.96 -12.72 30.81
C PRO A 243 5.90 -14.01 31.66
N ALA A 244 5.33 -13.95 32.87
CA ALA A 244 5.33 -15.03 33.87
C ALA A 244 4.57 -16.31 33.45
N GLY A 245 3.68 -16.22 32.46
CA GLY A 245 2.97 -17.34 31.85
C GLY A 245 2.29 -16.89 30.57
N THR A 246 2.71 -17.41 29.42
CA THR A 246 2.26 -16.90 28.13
C THR A 246 1.04 -17.63 27.56
N ARG A 247 0.60 -18.72 28.22
CA ARG A 247 -0.51 -19.56 27.77
C ARG A 247 -1.77 -19.34 28.60
N GLY A 248 -2.91 -19.50 27.95
CA GLY A 248 -4.24 -19.49 28.52
C GLY A 248 -5.17 -20.36 27.70
N GLY A 249 -6.45 -20.35 28.03
CA GLY A 249 -7.41 -21.14 27.29
C GLY A 249 -8.85 -20.82 27.65
N LEU A 250 -9.76 -21.34 26.82
CA LEU A 250 -11.18 -21.13 26.92
C LEU A 250 -11.91 -22.43 26.59
N ILE A 251 -12.87 -22.81 27.43
CA ILE A 251 -13.93 -23.77 27.09
C ILE A 251 -15.21 -22.96 26.91
N LEU A 252 -15.74 -22.96 25.69
CA LEU A 252 -16.94 -22.23 25.31
C LEU A 252 -18.01 -23.22 24.82
N PRO A 253 -19.18 -23.29 25.45
CA PRO A 253 -20.26 -24.15 25.00
C PRO A 253 -20.96 -23.53 23.79
N VAL A 254 -21.22 -24.34 22.77
CA VAL A 254 -21.87 -23.96 21.52
C VAL A 254 -22.97 -24.96 21.16
N GLU A 255 -23.70 -24.69 20.08
CA GLU A 255 -24.81 -25.53 19.64
C GLU A 255 -24.41 -26.99 19.36
N GLY A 256 -25.39 -27.89 19.55
CA GLY A 256 -25.22 -29.33 19.34
C GLY A 256 -24.60 -30.09 20.52
N ASP A 257 -24.65 -29.53 21.74
CA ASP A 257 -24.02 -30.09 22.95
C ASP A 257 -22.49 -30.27 22.78
N ARG A 258 -21.86 -29.24 22.21
CA ARG A 258 -20.43 -29.21 21.88
C ARG A 258 -19.72 -28.08 22.61
N TRP A 259 -18.42 -28.26 22.81
CA TRP A 259 -17.51 -27.27 23.36
C TRP A 259 -16.46 -26.90 22.34
N LEU A 260 -16.30 -25.60 22.08
CA LEU A 260 -15.08 -25.05 21.51
C LEU A 260 -14.05 -24.94 22.63
N VAL A 261 -13.01 -25.75 22.54
CA VAL A 261 -11.86 -25.71 23.46
C VAL A 261 -10.71 -25.05 22.73
N GLU A 262 -10.25 -23.93 23.27
CA GLU A 262 -9.24 -23.07 22.68
C GLU A 262 -8.05 -22.93 23.62
N GLU A 263 -6.85 -23.09 23.06
CA GLU A 263 -5.61 -22.66 23.67
C GLU A 263 -5.17 -21.32 23.06
N MET A 264 -4.78 -20.39 23.92
CA MET A 264 -4.28 -19.07 23.55
C MET A 264 -2.83 -18.92 24.01
N ALA A 265 -1.96 -18.39 23.16
CA ALA A 265 -0.59 -18.02 23.53
C ALA A 265 -0.28 -16.56 23.18
N LEU A 266 0.48 -15.88 24.04
CA LEU A 266 0.94 -14.49 23.88
C LEU A 266 2.47 -14.38 23.82
N SER A 267 2.99 -13.20 23.47
CA SER A 267 4.42 -12.84 23.57
C SER A 267 5.37 -13.77 22.79
N GLY A 268 4.99 -14.20 21.59
CA GLY A 268 5.89 -14.92 20.68
C GLY A 268 6.06 -16.40 21.02
N THR A 269 5.31 -16.90 22.00
CA THR A 269 5.25 -18.32 22.28
C THR A 269 4.42 -18.99 21.18
N ASN A 270 5.05 -19.77 20.31
CA ASN A 270 4.32 -20.53 19.30
C ASN A 270 3.40 -21.56 19.99
N VAL A 271 2.15 -21.65 19.49
CA VAL A 271 1.29 -22.81 19.73
C VAL A 271 1.78 -23.94 18.82
N SER A 272 2.97 -24.47 19.09
CA SER A 272 3.58 -25.54 18.29
C SER A 272 3.18 -26.94 18.76
N ARG A 273 2.55 -27.04 19.92
CA ARG A 273 1.96 -28.27 20.44
C ARG A 273 0.46 -28.10 20.36
N THR A 274 -0.08 -28.54 19.24
CA THR A 274 -1.48 -28.89 19.06
C THR A 274 -1.97 -29.61 20.31
N PHE A 275 -3.27 -29.55 20.59
CA PHE A 275 -3.95 -30.68 21.25
C PHE A 275 -3.33 -31.94 20.68
N ALA A 276 -2.46 -32.60 21.44
CA ALA A 276 -2.03 -33.92 21.05
C ALA A 276 -3.35 -34.67 21.09
N THR A 277 -3.92 -34.97 19.93
CA THR A 277 -4.88 -36.06 19.86
C THR A 277 -4.04 -37.20 20.39
N PRO A 278 -4.27 -37.67 21.62
CA PRO A 278 -3.43 -38.72 22.09
C PRO A 278 -3.72 -39.87 21.13
N SER A 279 -2.69 -40.27 20.39
CA SER A 279 -2.82 -41.31 19.38
C SER A 279 -3.22 -42.55 20.14
N PHE A 280 -4.37 -43.10 19.80
CA PHE A 280 -4.74 -44.40 20.32
C PHE A 280 -4.20 -45.45 19.36
N ASP A 281 -3.58 -46.48 19.90
CA ASP A 281 -3.44 -47.73 19.18
C ASP A 281 -4.83 -48.37 19.14
N ALA A 282 -5.45 -48.32 17.96
CA ALA A 282 -6.77 -48.88 17.75
C ALA A 282 -6.77 -50.37 18.12
N GLY A 283 -7.75 -50.80 18.91
CA GLY A 283 -7.81 -52.17 19.43
C GLY A 283 -6.88 -52.47 20.61
N GLN A 284 -6.08 -51.50 21.06
CA GLN A 284 -5.28 -51.61 22.29
C GLN A 284 -5.93 -50.83 23.43
N THR A 285 -5.52 -51.18 24.65
CA THR A 285 -5.84 -50.38 25.84
C THR A 285 -4.89 -49.19 25.89
N ASN A 286 -5.43 -48.00 25.65
CA ASN A 286 -4.66 -46.76 25.67
C ASN A 286 -4.84 -46.09 27.04
N GLU A 287 -3.75 -45.87 27.77
CA GLU A 287 -3.76 -45.16 29.05
C GLU A 287 -3.49 -43.67 28.84
N PHE A 288 -4.39 -42.82 29.34
CA PHE A 288 -4.25 -41.37 29.32
C PHE A 288 -4.08 -40.86 30.74
N THR A 289 -2.96 -40.20 30.99
CA THR A 289 -2.62 -39.64 32.29
C THR A 289 -2.79 -38.13 32.27
N LEU A 290 -3.80 -37.62 32.94
CA LEU A 290 -3.91 -36.20 33.26
C LEU A 290 -2.99 -35.89 34.44
N SER A 291 -1.98 -35.04 34.21
CA SER A 291 -1.11 -34.53 35.28
C SER A 291 -1.46 -33.07 35.57
N VAL A 292 -1.94 -32.79 36.78
CA VAL A 292 -2.24 -31.44 37.27
C VAL A 292 -1.09 -30.96 38.15
N PHE A 293 -0.59 -29.75 37.88
CA PHE A 293 0.48 -29.13 38.66
C PHE A 293 -0.05 -27.93 39.43
N ASP A 294 0.39 -27.74 40.67
CA ASP A 294 0.23 -26.47 41.36
C ASP A 294 1.39 -25.50 41.07
N LEU A 295 1.27 -24.28 41.58
CA LEU A 295 2.28 -23.22 41.36
C LEU A 295 3.62 -23.50 42.07
N GLN A 296 3.66 -24.47 42.98
CA GLN A 296 4.86 -24.92 43.68
C GLN A 296 5.52 -26.11 42.99
N GLY A 297 4.95 -26.59 41.88
CA GLY A 297 5.44 -27.74 41.12
C GLY A 297 5.00 -29.09 41.70
N ASN A 298 4.12 -29.12 42.70
CA ASN A 298 3.52 -30.37 43.14
C ASN A 298 2.59 -30.88 42.05
N ARG A 299 2.63 -32.20 41.81
CA ARG A 299 1.83 -32.84 40.76
C ARG A 299 0.87 -33.87 41.33
N ARG A 300 -0.33 -33.93 40.75
CA ARG A 300 -1.26 -35.04 40.91
C ARG A 300 -1.61 -35.62 39.56
N ASN A 301 -1.54 -36.94 39.46
CA ASN A 301 -1.86 -37.66 38.23
C ASN A 301 -3.18 -38.41 38.39
N VAL A 302 -4.01 -38.38 37.35
CA VAL A 302 -5.20 -39.21 37.21
C VAL A 302 -5.11 -39.92 35.87
N SER A 303 -5.13 -41.24 35.87
CA SER A 303 -5.12 -42.05 34.64
C SER A 303 -6.52 -42.56 34.31
N THR A 304 -6.83 -42.69 33.02
CA THR A 304 -7.99 -43.42 32.51
C THR A 304 -7.60 -44.25 31.31
N THR A 305 -8.31 -45.36 31.05
CA THR A 305 -8.06 -46.22 29.89
C THR A 305 -9.23 -46.15 28.91
N VAL A 306 -8.90 -46.08 27.62
CA VAL A 306 -9.90 -46.16 26.53
C VAL A 306 -9.48 -47.28 25.57
N VAL A 307 -10.43 -48.12 25.19
CA VAL A 307 -10.28 -49.14 24.13
C VAL A 307 -11.15 -48.71 22.95
N PRO A 308 -10.59 -47.99 21.97
CA PRO A 308 -11.32 -47.66 20.75
C PRO A 308 -11.49 -48.92 19.89
N ALA A 309 -12.74 -49.25 19.55
CA ALA A 309 -13.07 -50.38 18.69
C ALA A 309 -12.49 -50.19 17.28
N VAL A 310 -12.01 -51.28 16.65
CA VAL A 310 -11.46 -51.28 15.29
C VAL A 310 -12.50 -51.85 14.32
N THR A 311 -13.01 -51.03 13.42
CA THR A 311 -13.51 -51.49 12.11
C THR A 311 -13.31 -50.36 11.09
N GLY A 312 -12.32 -50.46 10.20
CA GLY A 312 -12.19 -49.58 9.03
C GLY A 312 -10.76 -49.23 8.59
N ASN A 313 -10.65 -48.74 7.35
CA ASN A 313 -9.47 -48.10 6.75
C ASN A 313 -9.02 -46.90 7.62
N ARG A 314 -7.73 -46.81 7.97
CA ARG A 314 -7.21 -45.66 8.72
C ARG A 314 -6.71 -44.60 7.76
N ALA A 315 -6.86 -43.33 8.13
CA ALA A 315 -6.37 -42.24 7.31
C ALA A 315 -4.82 -42.17 7.31
N PRO A 316 -4.21 -41.73 6.20
CA PRO A 316 -2.77 -41.57 6.11
C PRO A 316 -2.23 -40.50 7.09
N THR A 317 -0.93 -40.56 7.35
CA THR A 317 -0.18 -39.53 8.08
C THR A 317 0.58 -38.64 7.08
N PRO A 318 0.13 -37.39 6.85
CA PRO A 318 0.72 -36.50 5.88
C PRO A 318 1.98 -35.83 6.42
N PHE A 319 3.00 -35.71 5.56
CA PHE A 319 4.22 -34.95 5.80
C PHE A 319 4.34 -33.83 4.77
N LEU A 320 4.84 -32.67 5.19
CA LEU A 320 5.10 -31.54 4.29
C LEU A 320 6.40 -30.83 4.64
N ARG A 321 7.32 -30.78 3.67
CA ARG A 321 8.49 -29.91 3.64
C ARG A 321 8.35 -28.92 2.49
N VAL A 322 8.67 -27.65 2.77
CA VAL A 322 8.70 -26.59 1.76
C VAL A 322 10.07 -25.92 1.77
N SER A 323 10.66 -25.75 0.59
CA SER A 323 11.99 -25.15 0.42
C SER A 323 12.13 -24.38 -0.91
N PRO A 324 12.64 -23.14 -0.91
CA PRO A 324 12.91 -22.31 0.28
C PRO A 324 11.62 -21.76 0.92
N ARG A 325 11.69 -21.29 2.17
CA ARG A 325 10.54 -20.66 2.87
C ARG A 325 10.43 -19.15 2.65
N THR A 326 11.45 -18.53 2.09
CA THR A 326 11.44 -17.15 1.61
C THR A 326 11.96 -17.18 0.19
N VAL A 327 11.22 -16.60 -0.75
CA VAL A 327 11.47 -16.76 -2.19
C VAL A 327 11.17 -15.47 -2.94
N GLY A 328 11.97 -15.14 -3.96
CA GLY A 328 11.68 -14.06 -4.87
C GLY A 328 10.48 -14.39 -5.75
N LEU A 329 9.74 -13.36 -6.16
CA LEU A 329 8.65 -13.50 -7.13
C LEU A 329 9.12 -14.26 -8.38
N GLY A 330 8.36 -15.26 -8.84
CA GLY A 330 8.70 -16.08 -10.00
C GLY A 330 9.76 -17.18 -9.80
N GLU A 331 10.47 -17.20 -8.66
CA GLU A 331 11.42 -18.27 -8.34
C GLU A 331 10.72 -19.56 -7.90
N ASP A 332 11.44 -20.68 -8.01
CA ASP A 332 10.91 -22.01 -7.71
C ASP A 332 10.82 -22.25 -6.20
N VAL A 333 9.68 -22.81 -5.78
CA VAL A 333 9.49 -23.40 -4.45
C VAL A 333 9.19 -24.88 -4.61
N VAL A 334 9.94 -25.73 -3.92
CA VAL A 334 9.72 -27.18 -3.90
C VAL A 334 8.86 -27.54 -2.70
N LEU A 335 7.73 -28.19 -2.97
CA LEU A 335 6.87 -28.83 -2.00
C LEU A 335 7.16 -30.34 -2.04
N ASP A 336 7.42 -30.92 -0.88
CA ASP A 336 7.87 -32.31 -0.73
C ASP A 336 7.07 -33.01 0.38
N GLY A 337 6.30 -34.02 -0.02
CA GLY A 337 5.45 -34.85 0.81
C GLY A 337 5.93 -36.30 0.92
N ALA A 338 7.14 -36.60 0.45
CA ALA A 338 7.62 -37.99 0.26
C ALA A 338 7.74 -38.81 1.56
N SER A 339 7.74 -38.17 2.73
CA SER A 339 7.73 -38.85 4.03
C SER A 339 6.32 -39.11 4.58
N SER A 340 5.27 -38.91 3.77
CA SER A 340 3.90 -39.30 4.13
C SER A 340 3.79 -40.82 4.15
N SER A 341 2.93 -41.36 5.01
CA SER A 341 2.81 -42.80 5.22
C SER A 341 1.38 -43.21 5.54
N ASP A 342 1.03 -44.44 5.23
CA ASP A 342 -0.26 -45.02 5.58
C ASP A 342 -0.04 -46.38 6.30
N PRO A 343 -0.83 -46.73 7.33
CA PRO A 343 -0.63 -47.99 8.03
C PRO A 343 -1.04 -49.23 7.21
N GLU A 344 -1.94 -49.08 6.24
CA GLU A 344 -2.51 -50.18 5.45
C GLU A 344 -1.92 -50.26 4.03
N HIS A 345 -1.49 -49.13 3.46
CA HIS A 345 -1.07 -49.05 2.06
C HIS A 345 0.39 -48.59 1.90
N ALA A 346 1.02 -49.05 0.82
CA ALA A 346 2.37 -48.60 0.46
C ALA A 346 2.36 -47.11 0.08
N ALA A 347 3.38 -46.36 0.51
CA ALA A 347 3.49 -44.91 0.26
C ALA A 347 3.42 -44.52 -1.23
N SER A 348 3.83 -45.42 -2.15
CA SER A 348 3.76 -45.20 -3.60
C SER A 348 2.34 -45.21 -4.18
N LEU A 349 1.35 -45.66 -3.39
CA LEU A 349 -0.05 -45.69 -3.77
C LEU A 349 -0.84 -44.51 -3.18
N LEU A 350 -0.18 -43.64 -2.42
CA LEU A 350 -0.80 -42.45 -1.86
C LEU A 350 -0.90 -41.37 -2.94
N GLU A 351 -2.04 -40.68 -2.94
CA GLU A 351 -2.28 -39.53 -3.80
C GLU A 351 -2.09 -38.24 -3.00
N PHE A 352 -1.53 -37.23 -3.67
CA PHE A 352 -1.17 -35.93 -3.11
C PHE A 352 -1.89 -34.83 -3.88
N GLU A 353 -2.55 -33.94 -3.14
CA GLU A 353 -3.10 -32.68 -3.64
C GLU A 353 -2.53 -31.52 -2.81
N TRP A 354 -2.25 -30.37 -3.43
CA TRP A 354 -1.54 -29.25 -2.79
C TRP A 354 -2.41 -28.01 -2.68
N ASP A 355 -2.58 -27.48 -1.47
CA ASP A 355 -3.11 -26.14 -1.18
C ASP A 355 -1.92 -25.19 -1.22
N VAL A 356 -1.72 -24.49 -2.33
CA VAL A 356 -0.48 -23.71 -2.58
C VAL A 356 -0.60 -22.26 -2.11
N ASP A 357 -1.79 -21.79 -1.75
CA ASP A 357 -1.98 -20.42 -1.30
C ASP A 357 -2.55 -20.27 0.12
N GLY A 358 -3.03 -21.36 0.72
CA GLY A 358 -3.57 -21.43 2.06
C GLY A 358 -5.04 -21.05 2.15
N ASP A 359 -5.73 -20.95 1.01
CA ASP A 359 -7.15 -20.67 0.94
C ASP A 359 -8.02 -21.89 1.28
N GLY A 360 -7.42 -23.05 1.54
CA GLY A 360 -8.12 -24.27 1.96
C GLY A 360 -8.72 -25.10 0.83
N TRP A 361 -8.59 -24.66 -0.42
CA TRP A 361 -8.78 -25.50 -1.60
C TRP A 361 -7.44 -26.13 -1.99
N PHE A 362 -7.51 -27.28 -2.65
CA PHE A 362 -6.33 -27.95 -3.18
C PHE A 362 -6.27 -27.65 -4.68
N ASP A 363 -5.22 -26.94 -5.10
CA ASP A 363 -5.09 -26.29 -6.41
C ASP A 363 -4.60 -27.23 -7.52
N THR A 364 -4.33 -28.49 -7.18
CA THR A 364 -3.76 -29.49 -8.07
C THR A 364 -4.61 -30.74 -8.08
N ASP A 365 -4.74 -31.37 -9.24
CA ASP A 365 -5.32 -32.71 -9.34
C ASP A 365 -4.51 -33.73 -8.51
N PRO A 366 -5.17 -34.78 -7.98
CA PRO A 366 -4.50 -35.86 -7.26
C PRO A 366 -3.37 -36.48 -8.09
N THR A 367 -2.21 -36.65 -7.46
CA THR A 367 -1.05 -37.28 -8.10
C THR A 367 -0.31 -38.21 -7.15
N THR A 368 0.25 -39.31 -7.66
CA THR A 368 1.15 -40.18 -6.88
C THR A 368 2.58 -39.65 -6.80
N SER A 369 2.88 -38.52 -7.46
CA SER A 369 4.17 -37.83 -7.31
C SER A 369 4.17 -37.01 -6.01
N PRO A 370 5.00 -37.37 -5.02
CA PRO A 370 5.00 -36.69 -3.73
C PRO A 370 5.74 -35.34 -3.75
N SER A 371 6.08 -34.81 -4.93
CA SER A 371 6.79 -33.54 -5.07
C SER A 371 6.19 -32.66 -6.15
N LEU A 372 6.12 -31.35 -5.85
CA LEU A 372 5.66 -30.30 -6.74
C LEU A 372 6.63 -29.11 -6.71
N THR A 373 7.03 -28.62 -7.88
CA THR A 373 7.71 -27.32 -8.01
C THR A 373 6.68 -26.27 -8.39
N TYR A 374 6.52 -25.22 -7.58
CA TYR A 374 5.53 -24.15 -7.78
C TYR A 374 6.19 -22.77 -7.85
N ARG A 375 5.58 -21.82 -8.57
CA ARG A 375 6.07 -20.42 -8.70
C ARG A 375 4.96 -19.44 -8.36
N TYR A 376 5.29 -18.48 -7.48
CA TYR A 376 4.34 -17.43 -7.10
C TYR A 376 4.55 -16.16 -7.91
N LEU A 377 3.47 -15.67 -8.50
CA LEU A 377 3.45 -14.43 -9.29
C LEU A 377 2.87 -13.23 -8.52
N THR A 378 2.60 -13.41 -7.24
CA THR A 378 2.08 -12.37 -6.34
C THR A 378 2.84 -12.38 -5.03
N LEU A 379 3.07 -11.20 -4.46
CA LEU A 379 3.77 -11.03 -3.18
C LEU A 379 2.93 -11.51 -2.00
N GLY A 380 3.59 -11.69 -0.86
CA GLY A 380 2.98 -11.90 0.45
C GLY A 380 3.10 -13.32 1.00
N PRO A 381 2.50 -13.59 2.17
CA PRO A 381 2.54 -14.89 2.82
C PRO A 381 1.62 -15.89 2.11
N ARG A 382 2.03 -17.16 2.07
CA ARG A 382 1.25 -18.33 1.64
C ARG A 382 1.31 -19.39 2.73
N LEU A 383 0.23 -20.14 2.95
CA LEU A 383 0.18 -21.20 3.95
C LEU A 383 -0.05 -22.56 3.27
N ILE A 384 1.04 -23.22 2.92
CA ILE A 384 0.97 -24.44 2.10
C ILE A 384 0.47 -25.62 2.93
N ARG A 385 -0.45 -26.41 2.37
CA ARG A 385 -0.81 -27.72 2.91
C ARG A 385 -0.76 -28.78 1.82
N VAL A 386 -0.65 -30.04 2.23
CA VAL A 386 -0.84 -31.19 1.35
C VAL A 386 -1.95 -32.06 1.93
N ARG A 387 -2.87 -32.50 1.07
CA ARG A 387 -3.82 -33.57 1.36
C ARG A 387 -3.22 -34.85 0.83
N VAL A 388 -3.27 -35.89 1.64
CA VAL A 388 -2.83 -37.23 1.29
C VAL A 388 -4.04 -38.15 1.38
N THR A 389 -4.30 -38.89 0.32
CA THR A 389 -5.43 -39.81 0.18
C THR A 389 -4.91 -41.22 -0.08
N ASP A 390 -5.45 -42.20 0.64
CA ASP A 390 -5.12 -43.62 0.43
C ASP A 390 -6.03 -44.28 -0.64
N PRO A 391 -5.64 -45.47 -1.17
CA PRO A 391 -6.43 -46.20 -2.18
C PRO A 391 -7.84 -46.61 -1.75
N ALA A 392 -8.12 -46.68 -0.45
CA ALA A 392 -9.43 -47.00 0.10
C ALA A 392 -10.27 -45.73 0.39
N GLY A 393 -9.74 -44.55 0.08
CA GLY A 393 -10.42 -43.25 0.09
C GLY A 393 -10.38 -42.50 1.42
N ALA A 394 -9.58 -42.92 2.41
CA ALA A 394 -9.39 -42.07 3.60
C ALA A 394 -8.32 -41.01 3.35
N GLU A 395 -8.54 -39.83 3.92
CA GLU A 395 -7.74 -38.64 3.65
C GLU A 395 -7.26 -37.97 4.93
N ALA A 396 -6.11 -37.32 4.86
CA ALA A 396 -5.60 -36.46 5.92
C ALA A 396 -4.83 -35.26 5.35
N ILE A 397 -4.81 -34.15 6.09
CA ILE A 397 -4.20 -32.89 5.66
C ILE A 397 -3.05 -32.52 6.60
N SER A 398 -1.93 -32.09 6.03
CA SER A 398 -0.76 -31.66 6.81
C SER A 398 -1.01 -30.40 7.64
N ALA A 399 -0.18 -30.18 8.67
CA ALA A 399 -0.05 -28.86 9.25
C ALA A 399 0.41 -27.84 8.18
N PRO A 400 -0.03 -26.58 8.24
CA PRO A 400 0.36 -25.58 7.26
C PRO A 400 1.84 -25.18 7.41
N VAL A 401 2.52 -25.00 6.29
CA VAL A 401 3.90 -24.51 6.22
C VAL A 401 3.93 -23.13 5.56
N PRO A 402 4.40 -22.07 6.25
CA PRO A 402 4.42 -20.74 5.68
C PRO A 402 5.54 -20.57 4.64
N VAL A 403 5.22 -19.87 3.55
CA VAL A 403 6.15 -19.36 2.53
C VAL A 403 5.96 -17.85 2.40
N MET A 404 7.06 -17.10 2.40
CA MET A 404 7.06 -15.66 2.17
C MET A 404 7.55 -15.34 0.76
N VAL A 405 6.65 -14.83 -0.09
CA VAL A 405 7.00 -14.35 -1.43
C VAL A 405 7.34 -12.86 -1.35
N THR A 406 8.60 -12.52 -1.63
CA THR A 406 9.11 -11.16 -1.54
C THR A 406 9.49 -10.62 -2.92
N LEU A 407 9.76 -9.32 -2.99
CA LEU A 407 10.48 -8.76 -4.13
C LEU A 407 11.83 -9.47 -4.25
N CYS A 408 12.28 -9.67 -5.48
CA CYS A 408 13.56 -10.31 -5.68
C CYS A 408 14.71 -9.39 -5.26
N PRO A 409 15.74 -9.94 -4.61
CA PRO A 409 17.02 -9.26 -4.45
C PRO A 409 17.62 -8.93 -5.82
N ALA A 410 17.92 -7.65 -6.04
CA ALA A 410 18.58 -7.19 -7.25
C ALA A 410 19.76 -6.26 -6.95
N VAL A 411 20.71 -6.20 -7.89
CA VAL A 411 21.79 -5.21 -7.88
C VAL A 411 21.64 -4.32 -9.11
N LEU A 412 21.56 -3.01 -8.88
CA LEU A 412 21.46 -2.01 -9.93
C LEU A 412 22.84 -1.51 -10.33
N SER A 413 23.08 -1.38 -11.64
CA SER A 413 24.30 -0.78 -12.18
C SER A 413 23.99 0.21 -13.29
N PRO A 414 24.32 1.51 -13.10
CA PRO A 414 24.79 2.12 -11.85
C PRO A 414 23.69 2.18 -10.76
N PRO A 415 24.05 2.32 -9.47
CA PRO A 415 23.08 2.36 -8.37
C PRO A 415 22.34 3.71 -8.22
N GLN A 416 22.77 4.73 -8.97
CA GLN A 416 22.13 6.05 -9.05
C GLN A 416 22.43 6.69 -10.41
N ARG A 417 21.62 7.68 -10.82
CA ARG A 417 21.80 8.39 -12.07
C ARG A 417 21.65 9.90 -11.86
N ALA A 418 22.54 10.67 -12.48
CA ALA A 418 22.46 12.13 -12.57
C ALA A 418 22.37 12.56 -14.03
N HIS A 419 21.56 13.59 -14.30
CA HIS A 419 21.32 14.12 -15.63
C HIS A 419 21.26 15.65 -15.62
N GLY A 420 21.53 16.29 -16.76
CA GLY A 420 21.30 17.72 -16.93
C GLY A 420 19.80 18.07 -16.95
N TYR A 421 19.49 19.37 -16.93
CA TYR A 421 18.11 19.87 -16.89
C TYR A 421 17.26 19.53 -18.12
N GLY A 422 17.87 19.21 -19.26
CA GLY A 422 17.16 18.92 -20.51
C GLY A 422 16.39 17.60 -20.49
N ALA A 423 15.42 17.46 -21.40
CA ALA A 423 14.77 16.17 -21.64
C ALA A 423 15.80 15.18 -22.18
N THR A 424 15.84 13.98 -21.61
CA THR A 424 16.86 12.97 -21.94
C THR A 424 16.37 11.58 -21.60
N THR A 425 17.10 10.55 -22.01
CA THR A 425 16.85 9.15 -21.64
C THR A 425 18.00 8.59 -20.81
N GLY A 426 17.67 7.68 -19.89
CA GLY A 426 18.64 6.93 -19.11
C GLY A 426 18.37 5.43 -19.17
N THR A 427 19.38 4.66 -18.75
CA THR A 427 19.33 3.20 -18.66
C THR A 427 19.91 2.74 -17.33
N VAL A 428 19.46 1.60 -16.84
CA VAL A 428 20.05 0.92 -15.68
C VAL A 428 19.99 -0.58 -15.90
N SER A 429 21.10 -1.26 -15.66
CA SER A 429 21.16 -2.72 -15.72
C SER A 429 20.73 -3.30 -14.38
N VAL A 430 19.99 -4.41 -14.43
CA VAL A 430 19.45 -5.12 -13.27
C VAL A 430 20.03 -6.54 -13.27
N ALA A 431 20.75 -6.89 -12.22
CA ALA A 431 21.26 -8.25 -12.00
C ALA A 431 20.45 -8.93 -10.88
N THR A 432 19.88 -10.11 -11.14
CA THR A 432 19.06 -10.88 -10.18
C THR A 432 19.03 -12.37 -10.54
N GLY A 433 18.32 -13.20 -9.77
CA GLY A 433 18.17 -14.63 -10.01
C GLY A 433 17.48 -14.93 -11.34
N GLY A 434 17.90 -15.97 -12.07
CA GLY A 434 17.45 -16.22 -13.45
C GLY A 434 15.95 -16.45 -13.65
N LYS A 435 15.22 -16.83 -12.59
CA LYS A 435 13.77 -17.02 -12.58
C LYS A 435 13.01 -15.90 -11.87
N CYS A 436 13.73 -14.93 -11.31
CA CYS A 436 13.11 -13.81 -10.64
C CYS A 436 12.30 -12.98 -11.64
N LEU A 437 11.00 -12.85 -11.38
CA LEU A 437 10.11 -11.90 -12.04
C LEU A 437 10.13 -10.57 -11.27
N TRP A 438 10.44 -9.48 -11.94
CA TRP A 438 10.47 -8.16 -11.33
C TRP A 438 9.84 -7.10 -12.22
N THR A 439 9.48 -5.97 -11.60
CA THR A 439 8.88 -4.82 -12.26
C THR A 439 9.69 -3.57 -12.01
N ALA A 440 9.55 -2.59 -12.91
CA ALA A 440 10.11 -1.26 -12.79
C ALA A 440 8.99 -0.22 -12.91
N ALA A 441 8.88 0.66 -11.91
CA ALA A 441 7.86 1.71 -11.88
C ALA A 441 8.46 3.03 -11.39
N ALA A 442 8.16 4.11 -12.11
CA ALA A 442 8.50 5.46 -11.67
C ALA A 442 7.51 5.93 -10.60
N THR A 443 8.02 6.61 -9.57
CA THR A 443 7.20 7.22 -8.51
C THR A 443 6.88 8.69 -8.78
N ASN A 444 7.47 9.27 -9.83
CA ASN A 444 7.32 10.67 -10.23
C ASN A 444 6.85 10.76 -11.68
N ASP A 445 5.98 11.74 -11.95
CA ASP A 445 5.37 12.01 -13.26
C ASP A 445 6.36 12.43 -14.36
N TRP A 446 7.47 13.07 -13.99
CA TRP A 446 8.51 13.53 -14.91
C TRP A 446 9.49 12.41 -15.36
N ILE A 447 9.35 11.20 -14.82
CA ILE A 447 10.11 10.01 -15.22
C ILE A 447 9.13 9.01 -15.86
N THR A 448 9.42 8.55 -17.07
CA THR A 448 8.60 7.57 -17.78
C THR A 448 9.42 6.32 -18.09
N ILE A 449 8.93 5.14 -17.68
CA ILE A 449 9.54 3.87 -18.11
C ILE A 449 9.16 3.63 -19.57
N LEU A 450 10.17 3.51 -20.43
CA LEU A 450 9.98 3.28 -21.86
C LEU A 450 10.02 1.79 -22.18
N GLU A 451 10.99 1.07 -21.61
CA GLU A 451 11.20 -0.35 -21.83
C GLU A 451 11.60 -1.02 -20.51
N GLY A 452 11.24 -2.30 -20.40
CA GLY A 452 11.66 -3.12 -19.27
C GLY A 452 10.83 -2.96 -18.00
N ALA A 453 9.57 -2.53 -18.12
CA ALA A 453 8.64 -2.39 -16.99
C ALA A 453 8.34 -3.71 -16.27
N THR A 454 8.46 -4.86 -16.94
CA THR A 454 8.34 -6.19 -16.35
C THR A 454 9.29 -7.14 -17.08
N GLN A 455 10.18 -7.82 -16.35
CA GLN A 455 11.18 -8.72 -16.91
C GLN A 455 11.43 -9.92 -15.98
N THR A 456 12.06 -10.96 -16.51
CA THR A 456 12.50 -12.13 -15.74
C THR A 456 14.01 -12.31 -15.88
N GLY A 457 14.69 -12.61 -14.77
CA GLY A 457 16.14 -12.74 -14.75
C GLY A 457 16.86 -11.40 -14.90
N ASN A 458 18.10 -11.42 -15.36
CA ASN A 458 18.84 -10.19 -15.63
C ASN A 458 18.17 -9.38 -16.74
N GLY A 459 18.25 -8.04 -16.63
CA GLY A 459 17.63 -7.18 -17.62
C GLY A 459 18.13 -5.75 -17.58
N THR A 460 17.47 -4.87 -18.34
CA THR A 460 17.79 -3.45 -18.41
C THR A 460 16.50 -2.64 -18.45
N VAL A 461 16.44 -1.58 -17.65
CA VAL A 461 15.32 -0.62 -17.66
C VAL A 461 15.75 0.63 -18.41
N ARG A 462 14.97 1.04 -19.40
CA ARG A 462 15.16 2.31 -20.13
C ARG A 462 14.04 3.28 -19.76
N TYR A 463 14.41 4.50 -19.41
CA TYR A 463 13.47 5.54 -18.98
C TYR A 463 13.74 6.88 -19.68
N ALA A 464 12.71 7.72 -19.78
CA ALA A 464 12.79 9.11 -20.22
C ALA A 464 12.57 10.07 -19.06
N LEU A 465 13.21 11.23 -19.15
CA LEU A 465 13.02 12.37 -18.27
C LEU A 465 12.45 13.52 -19.08
N THR A 466 11.39 14.16 -18.58
CA THR A 466 11.00 15.48 -19.08
C THR A 466 12.01 16.53 -18.62
N ALA A 467 12.11 17.66 -19.32
CA ALA A 467 13.01 18.73 -18.91
C ALA A 467 12.61 19.30 -17.54
N ASN A 468 13.58 19.65 -16.71
CA ASN A 468 13.37 20.41 -15.47
C ASN A 468 13.39 21.91 -15.78
N PRO A 469 12.24 22.62 -15.78
CA PRO A 469 12.20 24.05 -16.03
C PRO A 469 12.60 24.88 -14.80
N GLY A 470 12.73 24.26 -13.63
CA GLY A 470 13.11 24.93 -12.39
C GLY A 470 14.60 25.31 -12.35
N LEU A 471 14.94 26.25 -11.48
CA LEU A 471 16.33 26.67 -11.25
C LEU A 471 17.07 25.75 -10.27
N THR A 472 16.34 24.93 -9.52
CA THR A 472 16.89 23.97 -8.55
C THR A 472 16.88 22.56 -9.12
N ALA A 473 17.88 21.76 -8.75
CA ALA A 473 17.88 20.33 -9.04
C ALA A 473 16.67 19.65 -8.40
N ARG A 474 16.18 18.59 -9.05
CA ARG A 474 15.11 17.73 -8.54
C ARG A 474 15.57 16.27 -8.51
N THR A 475 15.07 15.52 -7.54
CA THR A 475 15.37 14.09 -7.41
C THR A 475 14.07 13.30 -7.40
N GLY A 476 14.07 12.18 -8.12
CA GLY A 476 12.96 11.26 -8.23
C GLY A 476 13.45 9.82 -8.13
N TRP A 477 12.52 8.89 -8.04
CA TRP A 477 12.83 7.49 -7.76
C TRP A 477 12.14 6.54 -8.71
N VAL A 478 12.87 5.50 -9.12
CA VAL A 478 12.33 4.36 -9.86
C VAL A 478 12.46 3.13 -8.96
N GLN A 479 11.32 2.53 -8.58
CA GLN A 479 11.29 1.25 -7.89
C GLN A 479 11.60 0.15 -8.91
N ILE A 480 12.61 -0.68 -8.66
CA ILE A 480 13.03 -1.78 -9.55
C ILE A 480 13.32 -3.01 -8.67
N ALA A 481 12.52 -4.07 -8.81
CA ALA A 481 12.59 -5.22 -7.90
C ALA A 481 12.54 -4.75 -6.43
N ASP A 482 13.47 -5.17 -5.57
CA ASP A 482 13.61 -4.71 -4.18
C ASP A 482 14.43 -3.41 -4.03
N GLN A 483 14.99 -2.88 -5.12
CA GLN A 483 15.86 -1.69 -5.11
C GLN A 483 15.10 -0.41 -5.52
N VAL A 484 15.65 0.72 -5.10
CA VAL A 484 15.20 2.06 -5.52
C VAL A 484 16.35 2.73 -6.25
N LEU A 485 16.16 3.11 -7.52
CA LEU A 485 17.14 3.93 -8.26
C LEU A 485 16.86 5.42 -8.02
N PRO A 486 17.77 6.16 -7.35
CA PRO A 486 17.68 7.61 -7.29
C PRO A 486 18.09 8.22 -8.64
N VAL A 487 17.26 9.11 -9.16
CA VAL A 487 17.51 9.88 -10.38
C VAL A 487 17.49 11.36 -10.06
N THR A 488 18.64 12.02 -10.14
CA THR A 488 18.77 13.47 -9.96
C THR A 488 18.86 14.16 -11.31
N GLN A 489 18.09 15.23 -11.48
CA GLN A 489 18.09 16.06 -12.67
C GLN A 489 18.36 17.52 -12.27
N GLU A 490 19.42 18.09 -12.84
CA GLU A 490 19.83 19.47 -12.54
C GLU A 490 18.75 20.50 -12.89
N GLY A 491 18.83 21.67 -12.23
CA GLY A 491 18.04 22.85 -12.60
C GLY A 491 18.69 23.63 -13.75
N ILE A 492 17.97 24.62 -14.28
CA ILE A 492 18.52 25.55 -15.26
C ILE A 492 19.60 26.41 -14.60
N ALA A 493 20.85 26.21 -15.00
CA ALA A 493 21.91 27.16 -14.71
C ALA A 493 21.78 28.41 -15.59
N CYS A 494 21.63 29.57 -14.94
CA CYS A 494 21.49 30.86 -15.58
C CYS A 494 22.85 31.51 -15.85
N SER A 495 23.06 31.95 -17.08
CA SER A 495 24.19 32.79 -17.48
C SER A 495 23.65 34.09 -18.09
N TYR A 496 24.29 35.20 -17.77
CA TYR A 496 23.87 36.54 -18.20
C TYR A 496 24.98 37.20 -19.03
N THR A 497 24.60 37.86 -20.12
CA THR A 497 25.54 38.63 -20.94
C THR A 497 24.97 40.00 -21.27
N LEU A 498 25.65 41.03 -20.79
CA LEU A 498 25.35 42.44 -20.97
C LEU A 498 25.98 43.00 -22.24
N SER A 499 25.18 43.66 -23.07
CA SER A 499 25.68 44.44 -24.20
C SER A 499 24.86 45.73 -24.42
N PRO A 500 25.52 46.90 -24.55
CA PRO A 500 26.95 47.13 -24.30
C PRO A 500 27.28 47.17 -22.80
N THR A 501 28.56 47.10 -22.43
CA THR A 501 29.03 47.25 -21.04
C THR A 501 29.31 48.71 -20.65
N ALA A 502 29.37 49.62 -21.62
CA ALA A 502 29.50 51.05 -21.40
C ALA A 502 28.68 51.88 -22.41
N LYS A 503 28.21 53.04 -21.99
CA LYS A 503 27.52 54.04 -22.83
C LYS A 503 27.97 55.46 -22.47
N PHE A 504 28.17 56.28 -23.50
CA PHE A 504 28.51 57.69 -23.37
C PHE A 504 27.36 58.56 -23.88
N HIS A 505 27.11 59.66 -23.19
CA HIS A 505 26.02 60.59 -23.49
C HIS A 505 26.52 62.03 -23.41
N GLY A 506 25.98 62.90 -24.26
CA GLY A 506 26.24 64.34 -24.15
C GLY A 506 25.60 64.95 -22.89
N ALA A 507 25.94 66.20 -22.60
CA ALA A 507 25.53 66.93 -21.39
C ALA A 507 24.00 67.16 -21.25
N GLY A 508 23.26 67.09 -22.36
CA GLY A 508 21.80 67.22 -22.38
C GLY A 508 21.07 66.07 -21.69
N ALA A 509 19.76 66.26 -21.46
CA ALA A 509 18.88 65.15 -21.09
C ALA A 509 18.81 64.17 -22.26
N ASN A 510 19.06 62.89 -21.98
CA ASN A 510 19.21 61.84 -23.00
C ASN A 510 18.58 60.54 -22.51
N SER A 511 18.34 59.61 -23.42
CA SER A 511 17.90 58.25 -23.11
C SER A 511 18.87 57.22 -23.66
N GLY A 512 18.98 56.07 -23.00
CA GLY A 512 19.81 54.96 -23.47
C GLY A 512 19.18 53.61 -23.17
N SER A 513 19.82 52.57 -23.68
CA SER A 513 19.42 51.19 -23.40
C SER A 513 20.62 50.24 -23.38
N ALA A 514 20.44 49.11 -22.70
CA ALA A 514 21.34 47.97 -22.70
C ALA A 514 20.55 46.66 -22.63
N LYS A 515 21.07 45.59 -23.24
CA LYS A 515 20.40 44.30 -23.32
C LYS A 515 21.14 43.26 -22.46
N ILE A 516 20.39 42.53 -21.64
CA ILE A 516 20.84 41.29 -21.03
C ILE A 516 20.33 40.12 -21.87
N THR A 517 21.23 39.24 -22.28
CA THR A 517 20.91 37.98 -22.95
C THR A 517 21.06 36.82 -21.97
N THR A 518 20.01 36.01 -21.83
CA THR A 518 19.94 34.83 -20.94
C THR A 518 18.82 33.86 -21.37
N LYS A 519 18.71 32.70 -20.72
CA LYS A 519 17.64 31.71 -20.96
C LYS A 519 16.29 32.21 -20.45
N ALA A 520 15.20 31.82 -21.09
CA ALA A 520 13.85 32.36 -20.86
C ALA A 520 13.38 32.27 -19.39
N GLN A 521 13.83 31.27 -18.63
CA GLN A 521 13.41 31.00 -17.26
C GLN A 521 14.27 31.72 -16.20
N CYS A 522 15.28 32.49 -16.61
CA CYS A 522 16.25 33.10 -15.70
C CYS A 522 15.77 34.46 -15.20
N PRO A 523 15.49 34.61 -13.89
CA PRO A 523 15.09 35.88 -13.30
C PRO A 523 16.31 36.74 -12.97
N TRP A 524 16.19 38.04 -13.17
CA TRP A 524 17.24 38.99 -12.80
C TRP A 524 16.68 40.40 -12.57
N GLN A 525 17.46 41.24 -11.91
CA GLN A 525 17.06 42.60 -11.55
C GLN A 525 17.97 43.66 -12.14
N ALA A 526 17.38 44.82 -12.42
CA ALA A 526 18.07 46.06 -12.73
C ALA A 526 18.07 46.97 -11.51
N VAL A 527 19.26 47.33 -11.02
CA VAL A 527 19.45 48.18 -9.84
C VAL A 527 20.14 49.47 -10.27
N ASN A 528 19.55 50.60 -9.89
CA ASN A 528 20.13 51.93 -10.08
C ASN A 528 20.34 52.60 -8.72
N THR A 529 21.55 53.08 -8.47
CA THR A 529 21.93 53.80 -7.24
C THR A 529 22.23 55.28 -7.50
N ASN A 530 22.05 55.76 -8.73
CA ASN A 530 22.34 57.14 -9.14
C ASN A 530 21.05 57.97 -9.14
N ASP A 531 21.10 59.17 -8.59
CA ASP A 531 19.98 60.13 -8.55
C ASP A 531 19.68 60.79 -9.91
N TRP A 532 20.68 60.83 -10.80
CA TRP A 532 20.59 61.48 -12.10
C TRP A 532 20.24 60.55 -13.27
N ILE A 533 20.14 59.24 -13.00
CA ILE A 533 19.69 58.21 -13.94
C ILE A 533 18.32 57.72 -13.47
N THR A 534 17.39 57.49 -14.40
CA THR A 534 16.07 56.93 -14.08
C THR A 534 15.81 55.74 -14.99
N LEU A 535 15.54 54.57 -14.41
CA LEU A 535 15.10 53.41 -15.18
C LEU A 535 13.68 53.67 -15.69
N THR A 536 13.48 53.59 -17.00
CA THR A 536 12.16 53.78 -17.65
C THR A 536 11.50 52.45 -18.00
N SER A 537 12.30 51.40 -18.09
CA SER A 537 11.87 50.00 -18.08
C SER A 537 11.81 49.50 -16.63
N GLY A 538 11.07 48.42 -16.35
CA GLY A 538 10.88 47.88 -14.99
C GLY A 538 12.18 47.47 -14.27
N SER A 539 12.06 46.98 -13.04
CA SER A 539 13.20 46.52 -12.21
C SER A 539 13.42 45.02 -12.26
N ASP A 540 12.38 44.23 -12.56
CA ASP A 540 12.37 42.78 -12.48
C ASP A 540 12.14 42.17 -13.86
N TYR A 541 13.02 41.26 -14.26
CA TYR A 541 13.03 40.70 -15.60
C TYR A 541 13.08 39.18 -15.55
N LEU A 542 12.49 38.58 -16.58
CA LEU A 542 12.54 37.14 -16.84
C LEU A 542 13.03 36.93 -18.27
N GLY A 543 14.08 36.12 -18.43
CA GLY A 543 14.65 35.86 -19.74
C GLY A 543 15.44 37.04 -20.33
N THR A 544 15.67 36.99 -21.63
CA THR A 544 16.37 38.05 -22.36
C THR A 544 15.51 39.30 -22.42
N ALA A 545 16.04 40.44 -21.94
CA ALA A 545 15.33 41.72 -21.98
C ALA A 545 16.27 42.93 -22.17
N THR A 546 15.69 44.04 -22.61
CA THR A 546 16.38 45.31 -22.79
C THR A 546 15.93 46.30 -21.72
N VAL A 547 16.90 46.82 -20.97
CA VAL A 547 16.70 47.87 -19.97
C VAL A 547 16.88 49.22 -20.65
N THR A 548 15.87 50.07 -20.57
CA THR A 548 15.89 51.48 -20.98
C THR A 548 15.96 52.41 -19.77
N TYR A 549 16.66 53.53 -19.94
CA TYR A 549 16.83 54.55 -18.92
C TYR A 549 16.86 55.96 -19.53
N THR A 550 16.60 56.96 -18.71
CA THR A 550 16.76 58.39 -19.02
C THR A 550 17.77 59.03 -18.08
N LEU A 551 18.41 60.09 -18.55
CA LEU A 551 19.40 60.87 -17.83
C LEU A 551 18.88 62.30 -17.65
N THR A 552 18.99 62.83 -16.44
CA THR A 552 18.86 64.29 -16.24
C THR A 552 20.04 65.00 -16.93
N ALA A 553 19.86 66.24 -17.37
CA ALA A 553 20.96 66.99 -17.99
C ALA A 553 22.07 67.26 -16.97
N ASN A 554 23.33 67.04 -17.35
CA ASN A 554 24.48 67.43 -16.56
C ASN A 554 24.82 68.89 -16.87
N ARG A 555 24.53 69.81 -15.93
CA ARG A 555 24.82 71.24 -16.09
C ARG A 555 26.19 71.65 -15.54
N ALA A 556 26.94 70.71 -14.97
CA ALA A 556 28.29 70.95 -14.50
C ALA A 556 29.27 70.94 -15.68
N ARG A 557 30.39 71.65 -15.56
CA ARG A 557 31.47 71.62 -16.56
C ARG A 557 32.22 70.29 -16.59
N GLN A 558 32.14 69.50 -15.51
CA GLN A 558 32.81 68.20 -15.39
C GLN A 558 31.86 67.06 -15.78
N SER A 559 32.42 66.06 -16.47
CA SER A 559 31.73 64.81 -16.80
C SER A 559 31.46 63.98 -15.55
N ARG A 560 30.31 63.32 -15.52
CA ARG A 560 29.89 62.44 -14.42
C ARG A 560 29.74 61.01 -14.90
N THR A 561 30.10 60.07 -14.05
CA THR A 561 29.98 58.63 -14.32
C THR A 561 29.13 57.98 -13.23
N GLY A 562 28.26 57.09 -13.65
CA GLY A 562 27.35 56.33 -12.81
C GLY A 562 27.20 54.92 -13.35
N TRP A 563 26.64 54.03 -12.53
CA TRP A 563 26.55 52.61 -12.87
C TRP A 563 25.16 52.07 -12.67
N LEU A 564 24.71 51.24 -13.63
CA LEU A 564 23.56 50.36 -13.46
C LEU A 564 24.05 48.93 -13.27
N THR A 565 23.53 48.24 -12.26
CA THR A 565 23.79 46.80 -12.06
C THR A 565 22.65 46.01 -12.67
N LEU A 566 22.91 45.31 -13.76
CA LEU A 566 21.94 44.53 -14.54
C LEU A 566 22.30 43.05 -14.46
N ALA A 567 21.48 42.23 -13.81
CA ALA A 567 21.77 40.81 -13.59
C ALA A 567 23.15 40.55 -12.94
N GLY A 568 23.56 41.45 -12.02
CA GLY A 568 24.88 41.41 -11.38
C GLY A 568 26.04 41.94 -12.25
N GLN A 569 25.79 42.30 -13.52
CA GLN A 569 26.77 42.89 -14.42
C GLN A 569 26.70 44.42 -14.41
N LEU A 570 27.84 45.08 -14.60
CA LEU A 570 27.95 46.53 -14.49
C LEU A 570 27.85 47.20 -15.86
N LEU A 571 26.85 48.05 -16.06
CA LEU A 571 26.79 49.00 -17.17
C LEU A 571 27.35 50.35 -16.70
N THR A 572 28.47 50.77 -17.26
CA THR A 572 29.06 52.09 -17.00
C THR A 572 28.43 53.15 -17.89
N ILE A 573 27.88 54.21 -17.29
CA ILE A 573 27.27 55.33 -17.99
C ILE A 573 28.07 56.58 -17.67
N THR A 574 28.64 57.20 -18.69
CA THR A 574 29.32 58.49 -18.57
C THR A 574 28.52 59.55 -19.32
N GLN A 575 28.15 60.61 -18.62
CA GLN A 575 27.47 61.77 -19.19
C GLN A 575 28.38 62.98 -19.11
N TRP A 576 28.62 63.62 -20.25
CA TRP A 576 29.57 64.72 -20.35
C TRP A 576 29.13 65.98 -19.60
N GLY A 577 30.08 66.84 -19.24
CA GLY A 577 29.84 68.18 -18.74
C GLY A 577 29.51 69.19 -19.86
N THR A 578 29.10 70.40 -19.49
CA THR A 578 28.65 71.44 -20.44
C THR A 578 29.76 72.18 -21.18
N ASP A 579 31.03 71.97 -20.84
CA ASP A 579 32.16 72.47 -21.63
C ASP A 579 32.54 71.44 -22.70
N CYS A 580 32.95 71.92 -23.87
CA CYS A 580 33.19 71.13 -25.08
C CYS A 580 34.23 70.02 -24.89
N GLU A 581 33.78 68.84 -24.48
CA GLU A 581 34.59 67.63 -24.47
C GLU A 581 34.50 66.95 -25.84
N VAL A 582 35.63 66.37 -26.28
CA VAL A 582 35.78 65.67 -27.55
C VAL A 582 36.06 64.21 -27.23
N ALA A 583 35.24 63.30 -27.75
CA ALA A 583 35.44 61.86 -27.58
C ALA A 583 35.54 61.15 -28.93
N LEU A 584 36.47 60.21 -29.02
CA LEU A 584 36.66 59.35 -30.19
C LEU A 584 35.96 58.01 -29.95
N THR A 585 35.24 57.51 -30.95
CA THR A 585 34.63 56.17 -30.92
C THR A 585 35.05 55.37 -32.16
N PRO A 586 35.95 54.39 -32.00
CA PRO A 586 36.63 54.00 -30.75
C PRO A 586 37.65 55.07 -30.30
N PHE A 587 38.10 54.96 -29.06
CA PHE A 587 39.21 55.76 -28.55
C PHE A 587 40.59 55.29 -29.04
N SER A 588 40.71 54.03 -29.45
CA SER A 588 41.94 53.46 -30.01
C SER A 588 41.66 52.42 -31.09
N ARG A 589 42.63 52.21 -31.97
CA ARG A 589 42.67 51.14 -32.97
C ARG A 589 44.02 50.45 -32.90
N LEU A 590 44.03 49.15 -33.17
CA LEU A 590 45.23 48.37 -33.37
C LEU A 590 45.31 48.02 -34.85
N HIS A 591 46.50 48.21 -35.42
CA HIS A 591 46.82 47.91 -36.82
C HIS A 591 48.02 46.95 -36.85
N ASP A 592 48.10 46.13 -37.88
CA ASP A 592 49.28 45.29 -38.11
C ASP A 592 50.34 46.06 -38.93
N GLY A 593 51.37 45.36 -39.43
CA GLY A 593 52.47 45.96 -40.18
C GLY A 593 52.18 46.30 -41.65
N THR A 594 50.92 46.17 -42.09
CA THR A 594 50.49 46.49 -43.47
C THR A 594 49.74 47.82 -43.54
N GLU A 595 49.64 48.40 -44.74
CA GLU A 595 48.88 49.63 -44.97
C GLU A 595 47.37 49.36 -44.79
N GLN A 596 46.72 50.10 -43.90
CA GLN A 596 45.31 49.92 -43.54
C GLN A 596 44.60 51.27 -43.34
N ASP A 597 43.38 51.37 -43.87
CA ASP A 597 42.47 52.47 -43.57
C ASP A 597 41.58 52.14 -42.37
N SER A 598 41.27 53.14 -41.56
CA SER A 598 40.29 53.01 -40.47
C SER A 598 39.59 54.32 -40.18
N THR A 599 38.36 54.20 -39.71
CA THR A 599 37.53 55.33 -39.30
C THR A 599 37.26 55.31 -37.80
N PHE A 600 37.11 56.50 -37.24
CA PHE A 600 36.61 56.74 -35.89
C PHE A 600 35.56 57.86 -35.96
N ALA A 601 34.55 57.77 -35.11
CA ALA A 601 33.59 58.86 -34.94
C ALA A 601 34.16 59.87 -33.96
N LEU A 602 34.18 61.15 -34.33
CA LEU A 602 34.41 62.27 -33.43
C LEU A 602 33.05 62.73 -32.89
N ASN A 603 32.85 62.56 -31.58
CA ASN A 603 31.64 62.97 -30.92
C ASN A 603 31.95 64.20 -30.05
N THR A 604 31.32 65.33 -30.37
CA THR A 604 31.41 66.57 -29.61
C THR A 604 30.06 67.29 -29.62
N GLY A 605 29.87 68.27 -28.73
CA GLY A 605 28.64 69.07 -28.70
C GLY A 605 28.46 69.87 -29.99
N SER A 606 27.22 70.06 -30.43
CA SER A 606 26.89 70.74 -31.70
C SER A 606 27.34 72.21 -31.77
N ALA A 607 27.76 72.81 -30.66
CA ALA A 607 28.30 74.16 -30.57
C ALA A 607 29.83 74.20 -30.43
N CYS A 608 30.51 73.05 -30.52
CA CYS A 608 31.93 72.91 -30.25
C CYS A 608 32.73 72.94 -31.55
N ALA A 609 33.59 73.95 -31.71
CA ALA A 609 34.60 73.98 -32.75
C ALA A 609 35.74 73.02 -32.39
N TRP A 610 36.19 72.21 -33.34
CA TRP A 610 37.26 71.24 -33.15
C TRP A 610 38.20 71.25 -34.35
N THR A 611 39.43 70.78 -34.13
CA THR A 611 40.44 70.56 -35.18
C THR A 611 41.13 69.23 -34.94
N VAL A 612 41.60 68.57 -36.02
CA VAL A 612 42.38 67.33 -35.93
C VAL A 612 43.84 67.66 -36.22
N VAL A 613 44.73 67.28 -35.31
CA VAL A 613 46.18 67.41 -35.49
C VAL A 613 46.78 66.01 -35.47
N ASN A 614 47.38 65.60 -36.60
CA ASN A 614 48.18 64.39 -36.65
C ASN A 614 49.63 64.69 -36.26
N THR A 615 50.11 64.05 -35.20
CA THR A 615 51.47 64.22 -34.68
C THR A 615 52.45 63.15 -35.18
N ASN A 616 52.00 62.18 -35.98
CA ASN A 616 52.79 61.03 -36.43
C ASN A 616 52.93 61.00 -37.96
N ALA A 617 54.17 60.95 -38.45
CA ALA A 617 54.46 60.94 -39.89
C ALA A 617 54.00 59.67 -40.63
N TRP A 618 53.73 58.58 -39.91
CA TRP A 618 53.31 57.29 -40.47
C TRP A 618 51.79 57.12 -40.55
N ILE A 619 51.02 58.10 -40.06
CA ILE A 619 49.54 58.13 -40.18
C ILE A 619 49.20 59.19 -41.25
N THR A 620 48.27 58.89 -42.16
CA THR A 620 47.74 59.87 -43.14
C THR A 620 46.25 60.09 -42.90
N LEU A 621 45.80 61.35 -42.87
CA LEU A 621 44.39 61.69 -42.67
C LEU A 621 43.70 61.81 -44.04
N ASN A 622 42.94 60.79 -44.43
CA ASN A 622 42.36 60.69 -45.77
C ASN A 622 41.03 61.44 -45.94
N SER A 623 40.34 61.83 -44.84
CA SER A 623 39.18 62.74 -44.87
C SER A 623 38.88 63.32 -43.49
N VAL A 624 38.56 64.61 -43.43
CA VAL A 624 38.01 65.33 -42.27
C VAL A 624 36.79 66.10 -42.79
N PRO A 625 35.57 65.92 -42.25
CA PRO A 625 34.41 66.69 -42.66
C PRO A 625 34.58 68.20 -42.40
#